data_AF-A0A162QGZ5-F1
#
_entry.id   AF-A0A162QGZ5-F1
#
_cell.length_a   1.000
_cell.length_b   1.000
_cell.length_c   1.000
_cell.angle_alpha   90.00
_cell.angle_beta   90.00
_cell.angle_gamma   90.00
#
_symmetry.space_group_name_H-M   'P 1'
#
loop_
_entity.id
_entity.type
_entity.pdbx_description
1 polymer ?
#
loop_
_entity_poly.entity_id
_entity_poly.type
_entity_poly.pdbx_seq_one_letter_code
_entity_poly.pdbx_strand_id
1 'polypeptide(L)'
;MGSIELNHSLSNALPPPGYNKSRPHPLQGGVGNLEYGWGNCLNDVILDLDAVESGEKITGKYFHDPDAVSISHWIPPAPTMVSSILDEKAQLESLQAYVNQLNEEINEHREIKRKIMVKFQQKGQNHTRALANWESKSKYMLHEIIKYQNYCDSLEKSIQSRETAEQEREEEQEEEEEN
;
A
#
# COMPACT_ATOMS: atom_id res chain seq x y z
N MET A 1 26.12 13.06 -36.07
CA MET A 1 25.77 12.06 -35.04
C MET A 1 25.75 12.79 -33.72
N GLY A 2 24.57 12.99 -33.13
CA GLY A 2 24.41 13.75 -31.88
C GLY A 2 24.69 12.87 -30.68
N SER A 3 25.62 13.28 -29.84
CA SER A 3 25.81 12.71 -28.50
C SER A 3 24.80 13.38 -27.58
N ILE A 4 23.91 12.59 -26.98
CA ILE A 4 23.01 13.06 -25.91
C ILE A 4 23.70 12.72 -24.60
N GLU A 5 24.10 13.74 -23.85
CA GLU A 5 24.58 13.58 -22.47
C GLU A 5 23.41 13.10 -21.60
N LEU A 6 23.54 11.89 -21.07
CA LEU A 6 22.54 11.21 -20.24
C LEU A 6 22.47 11.77 -18.81
N ASN A 7 22.73 13.07 -18.61
CA ASN A 7 22.71 13.71 -17.29
C ASN A 7 21.40 14.46 -16.98
N HIS A 8 20.39 14.36 -17.86
CA HIS A 8 19.08 15.01 -17.65
C HIS A 8 17.88 14.06 -17.68
N SER A 9 18.10 12.73 -17.59
CA SER A 9 17.01 11.75 -17.46
C SER A 9 16.97 11.06 -16.09
N LEU A 10 17.58 11.67 -15.07
CA LEU A 10 17.37 11.27 -13.68
C LEU A 10 16.14 12.00 -13.16
N SER A 11 15.04 11.26 -13.09
CA SER A 11 13.89 11.45 -12.21
C SER A 11 13.71 12.89 -11.69
N ASN A 12 12.87 13.68 -12.38
CA ASN A 12 11.96 14.52 -11.62
C ASN A 12 11.03 13.58 -10.85
N ALA A 13 11.54 13.05 -9.72
CA ALA A 13 10.72 12.38 -8.73
C ALA A 13 9.71 13.44 -8.29
N LEU A 14 8.50 13.38 -8.84
CA LEU A 14 7.40 14.22 -8.38
C LEU A 14 7.36 14.09 -6.86
N PRO A 15 7.34 15.21 -6.11
CA PRO A 15 7.34 15.15 -4.66
C PRO A 15 6.16 14.26 -4.23
N PRO A 16 6.37 13.36 -3.26
CA PRO A 16 5.32 12.46 -2.83
C PRO A 16 4.12 13.30 -2.37
N PRO A 17 2.90 12.80 -2.63
CA PRO A 17 1.72 13.54 -2.23
C PRO A 17 1.74 13.83 -0.73
N GLY A 18 1.40 15.05 -0.37
CA GLY A 18 1.71 15.60 0.92
C GLY A 18 0.95 15.02 2.09
N TYR A 19 1.70 14.85 3.18
CA TYR A 19 1.19 14.58 4.50
C TYR A 19 0.58 15.84 5.12
N ASN A 20 -0.66 15.77 5.59
CA ASN A 20 -1.36 16.86 6.26
C ASN A 20 -1.53 16.53 7.75
N LYS A 21 -1.07 17.36 8.69
CA LYS A 21 -1.22 17.10 10.15
C LYS A 21 -2.68 17.07 10.63
N SER A 22 -3.61 17.69 9.91
CA SER A 22 -5.06 17.55 10.15
C SER A 22 -5.68 16.31 9.49
N ARG A 23 -4.91 15.61 8.64
CA ARG A 23 -5.29 14.39 7.92
C ARG A 23 -4.03 13.60 7.47
N PRO A 24 -3.40 12.84 8.37
CA PRO A 24 -2.04 12.29 8.20
C PRO A 24 -1.89 11.15 7.17
N HIS A 25 -2.92 10.89 6.37
CA HIS A 25 -2.90 9.88 5.31
C HIS A 25 -3.37 10.54 4.01
N PRO A 26 -2.80 10.18 2.84
CA PRO A 26 -3.41 10.49 1.57
C PRO A 26 -4.75 9.74 1.53
N LEU A 27 -5.82 10.45 1.91
CA LEU A 27 -7.23 10.02 1.93
C LEU A 27 -7.61 8.96 2.97
N GLN A 28 -7.58 9.32 4.25
CA GLN A 28 -8.47 8.66 5.22
C GLN A 28 -9.88 9.25 5.11
N GLY A 29 -10.80 8.44 4.59
CA GLY A 29 -12.24 8.68 4.60
C GLY A 29 -12.98 7.47 5.10
N GLY A 30 -12.77 7.05 6.36
CA GLY A 30 -13.21 5.72 6.82
C GLY A 30 -12.65 4.63 5.88
N VAL A 31 -13.01 3.37 5.87
CA VAL A 31 -14.18 2.71 6.41
C VAL A 31 -13.79 1.24 6.54
N GLY A 32 -13.95 0.64 7.72
CA GLY A 32 -13.85 -0.81 7.85
C GLY A 32 -14.81 -1.51 6.88
N ASN A 33 -14.37 -2.58 6.22
CA ASN A 33 -15.15 -3.53 5.40
C ASN A 33 -16.03 -3.01 4.25
N LEU A 34 -16.37 -1.72 4.19
CA LEU A 34 -17.09 -1.08 3.09
C LEU A 34 -16.23 -1.01 1.82
N GLU A 35 -14.91 -1.08 1.98
CA GLU A 35 -13.92 -0.96 0.92
C GLU A 35 -13.94 -2.06 -0.12
N TYR A 36 -14.61 -3.20 0.08
CA TYR A 36 -14.68 -4.23 -0.94
C TYR A 36 -16.02 -4.28 -1.68
N GLY A 37 -16.94 -3.38 -1.33
CA GLY A 37 -18.29 -3.36 -1.86
C GLY A 37 -19.23 -4.44 -1.30
N TRP A 38 -18.74 -5.38 -0.48
CA TRP A 38 -19.56 -6.41 0.19
C TRP A 38 -19.81 -6.13 1.69
N GLY A 39 -19.20 -5.09 2.27
CA GLY A 39 -19.45 -4.68 3.66
C GLY A 39 -19.01 -5.73 4.68
N ASN A 40 -19.73 -5.82 5.80
CA ASN A 40 -19.41 -6.76 6.89
C ASN A 40 -19.82 -8.21 6.61
N CYS A 41 -20.23 -8.55 5.39
CA CYS A 41 -20.81 -9.86 5.10
C CYS A 41 -19.83 -11.02 5.25
N LEU A 42 -18.52 -10.79 5.34
CA LEU A 42 -17.54 -11.86 5.57
C LEU A 42 -17.16 -12.02 7.05
N ASN A 43 -17.64 -11.15 7.94
CA ASN A 43 -17.29 -11.18 9.36
C ASN A 43 -17.92 -12.37 10.09
N ASP A 44 -19.05 -12.88 9.59
CA ASP A 44 -19.76 -14.02 10.13
C ASP A 44 -19.23 -15.37 9.61
N VAL A 45 -18.22 -15.35 8.74
CA VAL A 45 -17.60 -16.55 8.19
C VAL A 45 -16.58 -17.09 9.18
N ILE A 46 -16.85 -18.28 9.69
CA ILE A 46 -15.97 -19.05 10.55
C ILE A 46 -15.34 -20.15 9.69
N LEU A 47 -14.03 -20.05 9.48
CA LEU A 47 -13.26 -21.04 8.74
C LEU A 47 -12.95 -22.24 9.63
N ASP A 48 -13.03 -23.44 9.05
CA ASP A 48 -12.51 -24.65 9.67
C ASP A 48 -11.00 -24.71 9.40
N LEU A 49 -10.20 -24.29 10.38
CA LEU A 49 -8.74 -24.23 10.24
C LEU A 49 -8.10 -25.62 10.32
N ASP A 50 -8.71 -26.53 11.08
CA ASP A 50 -8.21 -27.90 11.26
C ASP A 50 -8.28 -28.68 9.94
N ALA A 51 -9.34 -28.47 9.15
CA ALA A 51 -9.46 -29.02 7.80
C ALA A 51 -8.40 -28.48 6.82
N VAL A 52 -7.96 -27.22 6.99
CA VAL A 52 -6.91 -26.65 6.15
C VAL A 52 -5.54 -27.23 6.51
N GLU A 53 -5.27 -27.44 7.80
CA GLU A 53 -4.02 -28.02 8.28
C GLU A 53 -3.87 -29.50 7.88
N SER A 54 -4.97 -30.24 7.82
CA SER A 54 -4.99 -31.64 7.34
C SER A 54 -4.89 -31.77 5.81
N GLY A 55 -4.84 -30.65 5.07
CA GLY A 55 -4.75 -30.64 3.60
C GLY A 55 -6.09 -30.89 2.89
N GLU A 56 -7.21 -30.81 3.61
CA GLU A 56 -8.54 -30.90 3.04
C GLU A 56 -8.97 -29.59 2.36
N LYS A 57 -10.10 -29.64 1.64
CA LYS A 57 -10.66 -28.43 1.04
C LYS A 57 -11.06 -27.47 2.15
N ILE A 58 -10.81 -26.18 1.92
CA ILE A 58 -11.26 -25.16 2.86
C ILE A 58 -12.79 -25.18 2.99
N THR A 59 -13.26 -25.39 4.23
CA THR A 59 -14.67 -25.40 4.60
C THR A 59 -14.90 -24.39 5.73
N GLY A 60 -16.16 -24.16 6.06
CA GLY A 60 -16.53 -23.30 7.16
C GLY A 60 -18.03 -23.12 7.28
N LYS A 61 -18.43 -22.32 8.28
CA LYS A 61 -19.81 -21.96 8.54
C LYS A 61 -19.99 -20.46 8.36
N TYR A 62 -21.18 -20.06 7.97
CA TYR A 62 -21.62 -18.67 7.90
C TYR A 62 -23.07 -18.61 8.37
N PHE A 63 -23.50 -17.45 8.85
CA PHE A 63 -24.81 -17.30 9.50
C PHE A 63 -25.81 -16.55 8.63
N HIS A 64 -25.33 -15.70 7.72
CA HIS A 64 -26.18 -14.94 6.81
C HIS A 64 -26.17 -15.53 5.40
N ASP A 65 -27.34 -15.48 4.76
CA ASP A 65 -27.56 -15.93 3.39
C ASP A 65 -26.60 -15.23 2.40
N PRO A 66 -25.76 -15.99 1.66
CA PRO A 66 -24.83 -15.43 0.70
C PRO A 66 -25.50 -14.79 -0.52
N ASP A 67 -26.73 -15.19 -0.87
CA ASP A 67 -27.45 -14.68 -2.04
C ASP A 67 -28.19 -13.36 -1.74
N ALA A 68 -28.46 -13.08 -0.46
CA ALA A 68 -29.03 -11.81 -0.02
C ALA A 68 -28.00 -10.64 -0.01
N VAL A 69 -26.72 -10.94 -0.19
CA VAL A 69 -25.64 -9.93 -0.19
C VAL A 69 -25.56 -9.23 -1.54
N SER A 70 -25.61 -7.90 -1.54
CA SER A 70 -25.27 -7.10 -2.72
C SER A 70 -23.80 -6.71 -2.68
N ILE A 71 -23.04 -7.10 -3.71
CA ILE A 71 -21.61 -6.77 -3.82
C ILE A 71 -21.43 -5.67 -4.87
N SER A 72 -21.07 -4.48 -4.41
CA SER A 72 -20.72 -3.34 -5.26
C SER A 72 -19.38 -3.54 -5.94
N HIS A 73 -19.15 -2.89 -7.08
CA HIS A 73 -17.85 -2.91 -7.73
C HIS A 73 -16.83 -2.08 -6.93
N TRP A 74 -15.63 -2.65 -6.72
CA TRP A 74 -14.53 -1.92 -6.13
C TRP A 74 -13.83 -1.03 -7.16
N ILE A 75 -13.53 0.21 -6.77
CA ILE A 75 -12.84 1.19 -7.60
C ILE A 75 -11.67 1.74 -6.77
N PRO A 76 -10.46 1.85 -7.35
CA PRO A 76 -9.32 2.41 -6.63
C PRO A 76 -9.57 3.86 -6.22
N PRO A 77 -9.02 4.30 -5.09
CA PRO A 77 -9.12 5.69 -4.66
C PRO A 77 -8.43 6.62 -5.68
N ALA A 78 -8.95 7.83 -5.81
CA ALA A 78 -8.35 8.82 -6.70
C ALA A 78 -6.95 9.22 -6.21
N PRO A 79 -5.98 9.45 -7.12
CA PRO A 79 -4.65 9.86 -6.73
C PRO A 79 -4.67 11.22 -6.04
N THR A 80 -3.89 11.36 -4.97
CA THR A 80 -3.70 12.64 -4.28
C THR A 80 -2.77 13.56 -5.06
N MET A 81 -3.20 14.81 -5.26
CA MET A 81 -2.46 15.84 -6.00
C MET A 81 -1.85 16.92 -5.09
N VAL A 82 -1.90 16.73 -3.77
CA VAL A 82 -1.37 17.69 -2.79
C VAL A 82 0.12 17.45 -2.64
N SER A 83 0.96 18.48 -2.51
CA SER A 83 2.41 18.33 -2.25
C SER A 83 2.70 18.26 -0.75
N SER A 84 3.77 17.57 -0.37
CA SER A 84 4.25 17.51 1.02
C SER A 84 4.64 18.88 1.57
N ILE A 85 4.30 19.08 2.84
CA ILE A 85 4.71 20.24 3.66
C ILE A 85 5.75 19.84 4.71
N LEU A 86 6.18 18.57 4.72
CA LEU A 86 7.18 18.05 5.65
C LEU A 86 8.59 18.29 5.10
N ASP A 87 9.56 18.37 6.00
CA ASP A 87 10.97 18.26 5.63
C ASP A 87 11.30 16.83 5.16
N GLU A 88 12.45 16.67 4.52
CA GLU A 88 12.85 15.43 3.85
C GLU A 88 12.93 14.22 4.80
N LYS A 89 13.45 14.41 6.02
CA LYS A 89 13.57 13.35 7.04
C LYS A 89 12.19 12.95 7.56
N ALA A 90 11.36 13.93 7.95
CA ALA A 90 9.99 13.65 8.41
C ALA A 90 9.11 13.03 7.31
N GLN A 91 9.32 13.43 6.05
CA GLN A 91 8.63 12.83 4.90
C GLN A 91 9.03 11.37 4.71
N LEU A 92 10.33 11.05 4.82
CA LEU A 92 10.81 9.67 4.73
C LEU A 92 10.19 8.80 5.83
N GLU A 93 10.23 9.24 7.09
CA GLU A 93 9.62 8.51 8.22
C GLU A 93 8.13 8.25 7.99
N SER A 94 7.40 9.26 7.52
CA SER A 94 5.97 9.12 7.22
C SER A 94 5.70 8.11 6.10
N LEU A 95 6.52 8.10 5.06
CA LEU A 95 6.36 7.17 3.94
C LEU A 95 6.72 5.73 4.32
N GLN A 96 7.78 5.54 5.10
CA GLN A 96 8.14 4.23 5.64
C GLN A 96 7.02 3.67 6.53
N ALA A 97 6.45 4.49 7.41
CA ALA A 97 5.30 4.10 8.23
C ALA A 97 4.09 3.69 7.37
N TYR A 98 3.82 4.42 6.29
CA TYR A 98 2.73 4.09 5.36
C TYR A 98 2.98 2.79 4.60
N VAL A 99 4.23 2.54 4.14
CA VAL A 99 4.62 1.26 3.52
C VAL A 99 4.42 0.11 4.51
N ASN A 100 4.78 0.28 5.78
CA ASN A 100 4.56 -0.74 6.81
C ASN A 100 3.07 -1.04 6.99
N GLN A 101 2.24 -0.01 7.07
CA GLN A 101 0.79 -0.16 7.16
C GLN A 101 0.21 -0.91 5.94
N LEU A 102 0.63 -0.55 4.72
CA LEU A 102 0.18 -1.27 3.51
C LEU A 102 0.61 -2.75 3.51
N ASN A 103 1.78 -3.05 4.05
CA ASN A 103 2.26 -4.43 4.20
C ASN A 103 1.47 -5.22 5.25
N GLU A 104 1.01 -4.59 6.33
CA GLU A 104 0.09 -5.22 7.27
C GLU A 104 -1.28 -5.48 6.61
N GLU A 105 -1.83 -4.46 5.93
CA GLU A 105 -3.13 -4.55 5.29
C GLU A 105 -3.14 -5.62 4.18
N ILE A 106 -2.08 -5.77 3.38
CA ILE A 106 -2.04 -6.80 2.33
C ILE A 106 -2.01 -8.22 2.92
N ASN A 107 -1.44 -8.39 4.10
CA ASN A 107 -1.46 -9.67 4.81
C ASN A 107 -2.88 -9.99 5.28
N GLU A 108 -3.59 -9.03 5.88
CA GLU A 108 -5.00 -9.21 6.25
C GLU A 108 -5.89 -9.47 5.02
N HIS A 109 -5.62 -8.77 3.91
CA HIS A 109 -6.33 -8.93 2.65
C HIS A 109 -6.25 -10.37 2.10
N ARG A 110 -5.12 -11.07 2.29
CA ARG A 110 -4.96 -12.46 1.84
C ARG A 110 -5.96 -13.40 2.52
N GLU A 111 -6.27 -13.14 3.79
CA GLU A 111 -7.19 -13.96 4.59
C GLU A 111 -8.65 -13.86 4.13
N ILE A 112 -9.01 -12.75 3.50
CA ILE A 112 -10.34 -12.51 2.95
C ILE A 112 -10.68 -13.52 1.84
N LYS A 113 -9.69 -13.92 1.02
CA LYS A 113 -9.91 -14.87 -0.09
C LYS A 113 -10.52 -16.19 0.40
N ARG A 114 -10.00 -16.69 1.52
CA ARG A 114 -10.47 -17.91 2.17
C ARG A 114 -11.94 -17.79 2.59
N LYS A 115 -12.33 -16.65 3.16
CA LYS A 115 -13.72 -16.36 3.54
C LYS A 115 -14.66 -16.26 2.33
N ILE A 116 -14.22 -15.64 1.23
CA ILE A 116 -14.98 -15.56 -0.03
C ILE A 116 -15.27 -16.97 -0.58
N MET A 117 -14.27 -17.86 -0.57
CA MET A 117 -14.40 -19.23 -1.08
C MET A 117 -15.41 -20.07 -0.30
N VAL A 118 -15.54 -19.84 1.01
CA VAL A 118 -16.49 -20.54 1.88
C VAL A 118 -17.90 -19.95 1.77
N LYS A 119 -18.03 -18.62 1.77
CA LYS A 119 -19.35 -17.97 1.82
C LYS A 119 -20.08 -18.01 0.47
N PHE A 120 -19.39 -17.70 -0.63
CA PHE A 120 -20.04 -17.55 -1.93
C PHE A 120 -19.84 -18.78 -2.82
N GLN A 121 -20.93 -19.24 -3.43
CA GLN A 121 -20.90 -20.37 -4.36
C GLN A 121 -20.02 -20.06 -5.58
N GLN A 122 -19.11 -20.96 -5.95
CA GLN A 122 -18.10 -20.71 -6.99
C GLN A 122 -18.65 -20.27 -8.36
N LYS A 123 -19.89 -20.63 -8.69
CA LYS A 123 -20.56 -20.26 -9.95
C LYS A 123 -21.56 -19.11 -9.81
N GLY A 124 -21.70 -18.54 -8.62
CA GLY A 124 -22.60 -17.44 -8.32
C GLY A 124 -22.02 -16.08 -8.70
N GLN A 125 -22.89 -15.13 -9.06
CA GLN A 125 -22.50 -13.76 -9.41
C GLN A 125 -21.70 -13.08 -8.29
N ASN A 126 -22.09 -13.30 -7.04
CA ASN A 126 -21.42 -12.77 -5.87
C ASN A 126 -19.99 -13.29 -5.72
N HIS A 127 -19.74 -14.57 -6.00
CA HIS A 127 -18.39 -15.14 -5.97
C HIS A 127 -17.49 -14.49 -7.02
N THR A 128 -17.96 -14.41 -8.26
CA THR A 128 -17.21 -13.78 -9.36
C THR A 128 -16.90 -12.31 -9.04
N ARG A 129 -17.89 -11.55 -8.57
CA ARG A 129 -17.70 -10.13 -8.22
C ARG A 129 -16.75 -9.94 -7.03
N ALA A 130 -16.90 -10.74 -5.97
CA ALA A 130 -16.05 -10.68 -4.80
C ALA A 130 -14.59 -10.99 -5.15
N LEU A 131 -14.33 -12.04 -5.93
CA LEU A 131 -12.97 -12.36 -6.37
C LEU A 131 -12.38 -11.27 -7.26
N ALA A 132 -13.15 -10.70 -8.18
CA ALA A 132 -12.68 -9.61 -9.04
C ALA A 132 -12.30 -8.36 -8.23
N ASN A 133 -13.10 -8.00 -7.23
CA ASN A 133 -12.79 -6.89 -6.32
C ASN A 133 -11.56 -7.21 -5.45
N TRP A 134 -11.46 -8.43 -4.93
CA TRP A 134 -10.29 -8.90 -4.16
C TRP A 134 -9.01 -8.76 -4.98
N GLU A 135 -9.01 -9.26 -6.21
CA GLU A 135 -7.86 -9.19 -7.12
C GLU A 135 -7.50 -7.74 -7.50
N SER A 136 -8.51 -6.92 -7.78
CA SER A 136 -8.30 -5.51 -8.12
C SER A 136 -7.65 -4.73 -6.97
N LYS A 137 -8.12 -4.95 -5.73
CA LYS A 137 -7.52 -4.32 -4.55
C LYS A 137 -6.13 -4.87 -4.25
N SER A 138 -5.91 -6.19 -4.33
CA SER A 138 -4.57 -6.81 -4.26
C SER A 138 -3.57 -6.13 -5.20
N LYS A 139 -3.96 -5.95 -6.47
CA LYS A 139 -3.13 -5.30 -7.49
C LYS A 139 -2.84 -3.84 -7.12
N TYR A 140 -3.83 -3.11 -6.66
CA TYR A 140 -3.66 -1.72 -6.23
C TYR A 140 -2.69 -1.60 -5.04
N MET A 141 -2.87 -2.42 -4.01
CA MET A 141 -2.00 -2.39 -2.82
C MET A 141 -0.56 -2.73 -3.16
N LEU A 142 -0.32 -3.77 -3.97
CA LEU A 142 1.03 -4.10 -4.45
C LEU A 142 1.65 -2.95 -5.24
N HIS A 143 0.87 -2.29 -6.09
CA HIS A 143 1.35 -1.14 -6.84
C HIS A 143 1.74 0.02 -5.91
N GLU A 144 0.90 0.34 -4.91
CA GLU A 144 1.20 1.40 -3.95
C GLU A 144 2.43 1.05 -3.10
N ILE A 145 2.58 -0.20 -2.64
CA ILE A 145 3.78 -0.66 -1.91
C ILE A 145 5.04 -0.39 -2.74
N ILE A 146 5.09 -0.87 -3.98
CA ILE A 146 6.26 -0.68 -4.86
C ILE A 146 6.54 0.81 -5.08
N LYS A 147 5.49 1.60 -5.34
CA LYS A 147 5.58 3.04 -5.57
C LYS A 147 6.18 3.77 -4.37
N TYR A 148 5.69 3.51 -3.15
CA TYR A 148 6.20 4.20 -1.97
C TYR A 148 7.54 3.67 -1.49
N GLN A 149 7.87 2.39 -1.71
CA GLN A 149 9.23 1.89 -1.55
C GLN A 149 10.21 2.65 -2.45
N ASN A 150 9.88 2.81 -3.75
CA ASN A 150 10.73 3.58 -4.66
C ASN A 150 10.90 5.05 -4.22
N TYR A 151 9.87 5.66 -3.63
CA TYR A 151 9.96 7.01 -3.07
C TYR A 151 10.88 7.06 -1.84
N CYS A 152 10.77 6.10 -0.91
CA CYS A 152 11.67 5.98 0.23
C CYS A 152 13.13 5.83 -0.26
N ASP A 153 13.38 4.90 -1.17
CA ASP A 153 14.73 4.66 -1.72
C ASP A 153 15.33 5.92 -2.38
N SER A 154 14.49 6.70 -3.07
CA SER A 154 14.93 7.93 -3.73
C SER A 154 15.26 9.03 -2.72
N LEU A 155 14.44 9.17 -1.67
CA LEU A 155 14.66 10.15 -0.60
C LEU A 155 15.86 9.77 0.27
N GLU A 156 16.02 8.49 0.63
CA GLU A 156 17.17 8.02 1.41
C GLU A 156 18.49 8.32 0.70
N LYS A 157 18.57 8.04 -0.60
CA LYS A 157 19.76 8.37 -1.41
C LYS A 157 20.03 9.87 -1.45
N SER A 158 18.99 10.68 -1.58
CA SER A 158 19.09 12.15 -1.59
C SER A 158 19.64 12.68 -0.26
N ILE A 159 19.05 12.23 0.86
CA ILE A 159 19.49 12.60 2.23
C ILE A 159 20.95 12.19 2.43
N GLN A 160 21.30 10.94 2.13
CA GLN A 160 22.65 10.41 2.32
C GLN A 160 23.68 11.19 1.49
N SER A 161 23.36 11.49 0.22
CA SER A 161 24.26 12.26 -0.65
C SER A 161 24.52 13.67 -0.10
N ARG A 162 23.50 14.30 0.50
CA ARG A 162 23.64 15.62 1.12
C ARG A 162 24.48 15.57 2.39
N GLU A 163 24.26 14.56 3.24
CA GLU A 163 25.03 14.37 4.48
C GLU A 163 26.51 14.08 4.18
N THR A 164 26.83 13.25 3.17
CA THR A 164 28.21 13.01 2.74
C THR A 164 28.88 14.28 2.22
N ALA A 165 28.19 15.07 1.40
CA ALA A 165 28.74 16.33 0.90
C ALA A 165 28.90 17.40 2.00
N GLU A 166 28.12 17.33 3.09
CA GLU A 166 28.31 18.18 4.27
C GLU A 166 29.55 17.74 5.06
N GLN A 167 29.74 16.44 5.27
CA GLN A 167 30.93 15.88 5.94
C GLN A 167 32.23 16.19 5.20
N GLU A 168 32.28 15.97 3.88
CA GLU A 168 33.47 16.27 3.07
C GLU A 168 33.87 17.75 3.18
N ARG A 169 32.89 18.66 3.23
CA ARG A 169 33.15 20.11 3.40
C ARG A 169 33.63 20.48 4.80
N GLU A 170 33.18 19.77 5.83
CA GLU A 170 33.64 19.98 7.22
C GLU A 170 35.09 19.48 7.37
N GLU A 171 35.41 18.30 6.82
CA GLU A 171 36.77 17.75 6.81
C GLU A 171 37.76 18.66 6.07
N GLU A 172 37.38 19.18 4.89
CA GLU A 172 38.19 20.14 4.14
C GLU A 172 38.47 21.43 4.94
N GLN A 173 37.50 21.92 5.72
CA GLN A 173 37.67 23.11 6.56
C GLN A 173 38.60 22.86 7.76
N GLU A 174 38.49 21.69 8.40
CA GLU A 174 39.37 21.32 9.51
C GLU A 174 40.84 21.14 9.05
N GLU A 175 41.06 20.54 7.87
CA GLU A 175 42.39 20.41 7.27
C GLU A 175 43.03 21.78 6.89
N GLU A 176 42.21 22.76 6.49
CA GLU A 176 42.66 24.13 6.23
C GLU A 176 43.00 24.89 7.52
N GLU A 177 42.31 24.62 8.63
CA GLU A 177 42.58 25.25 9.93
C GLU A 177 43.80 24.66 10.66
N GLU A 178 44.16 23.40 10.41
CA GLU A 178 45.36 22.75 10.99
C GLU A 178 46.69 23.07 10.27
N ASN A 179 46.65 23.59 9.03
CA ASN A 179 47.83 23.93 8.21
C ASN A 179 48.26 25.40 8.30
#